data_AF-A0AAP5YD70-F1
#
_entry.id   AF-A0AAP5YD70-F1
#
_cell.length_a   1.000
_cell.length_b   1.000
_cell.length_c   1.000
_cell.angle_alpha   90.00
_cell.angle_beta   90.00
_cell.angle_gamma   90.00
#
_symmetry.space_group_name_H-M   'P 1'
#
loop_
_entity.id
_entity.type
_entity.pdbx_description
1 polymer ?
#
loop_
_entity_poly.entity_id
_entity_poly.type
_entity_poly.pdbx_seq_one_letter_code
_entity_poly.pdbx_strand_id
1 'polypeptide(L)'
;MFKTLSSSPMSRYFALWVSLFLIATPSVAQVKNEDTPTRPKVAVVLAGGGAKGAAHIGVLKALEEMHIPVDIITGTSMGAYVGGLYATGMSADEIESFIYSVDWNSGYRDRVDRSQRRVRDKEYEDRYQITTDLGLRFGEVRAPTGVVQGQNMLRVLRETTGNLGRFESFDELAIPYRSVATDILELDEVVIGNGYLVDAMMAS
;
A
#
# COMPACT_ATOMS: atom_id res chain seq x y z
N MET A 1 72.70 58.21 2.00
CA MET A 1 71.30 58.17 1.52
C MET A 1 70.60 56.98 2.17
N PHE A 2 70.18 57.11 3.44
CA PHE A 2 69.36 56.11 4.12
C PHE A 2 68.28 56.86 4.89
N LYS A 3 67.05 56.85 4.37
CA LYS A 3 65.86 57.40 5.03
C LYS A 3 65.29 56.34 5.95
N THR A 4 65.27 56.64 7.24
CA THR A 4 64.49 55.97 8.27
C THR A 4 62.99 56.10 7.96
N LEU A 5 62.30 54.99 7.72
CA LEU A 5 60.84 54.98 7.64
C LEU A 5 60.24 55.13 9.04
N SER A 6 59.53 56.23 9.22
CA SER A 6 58.64 56.51 10.35
C SER A 6 57.48 55.51 10.36
N SER A 7 57.41 54.69 11.40
CA SER A 7 56.26 53.82 11.68
C SER A 7 55.11 54.66 12.23
N SER A 8 54.07 54.87 11.43
CA SER A 8 52.87 55.59 11.87
C SER A 8 52.06 54.77 12.89
N PRO A 9 51.40 55.41 13.87
CA PRO A 9 50.68 54.73 14.95
C PRO A 9 49.49 53.87 14.46
N MET A 10 48.98 54.09 13.25
CA MET A 10 47.86 53.31 12.67
C MET A 10 48.20 51.84 12.39
N SER A 11 49.46 51.51 12.11
CA SER A 11 49.90 50.12 11.83
C SER A 11 49.79 49.23 13.08
N ARG A 12 50.00 49.79 14.28
CA ARG A 12 49.92 49.05 15.54
C ARG A 12 48.48 48.72 15.95
N TYR A 13 47.54 49.64 15.70
CA TYR A 13 46.12 49.39 15.99
C TYR A 13 45.50 48.40 15.00
N PHE A 14 45.94 48.41 13.73
CA PHE A 14 45.51 47.43 12.74
C PHE A 14 45.96 46.01 13.10
N ALA A 15 47.21 45.83 13.54
CA ALA A 15 47.72 44.54 14.00
C ALA A 15 46.98 44.03 15.25
N LEU A 16 46.65 44.92 16.19
CA LEU A 16 45.85 44.59 17.39
C LEU A 16 44.42 44.16 17.05
N TRP A 17 43.78 44.81 16.08
CA TRP A 17 42.44 44.42 15.61
C TRP A 17 42.42 43.07 14.88
N VAL A 18 43.43 42.78 14.06
CA VAL A 18 43.56 41.48 13.38
C VAL A 18 43.86 40.36 14.39
N SER A 19 44.66 40.61 15.43
CA SER A 19 44.88 39.63 16.50
C SER A 19 43.66 39.39 17.39
N LEU A 20 42.80 40.39 17.59
CA LEU A 20 41.56 40.24 18.38
C LEU A 20 40.49 39.44 17.60
N PHE A 21 40.49 39.54 16.27
CA PHE A 21 39.58 38.78 15.41
C PHE A 21 39.94 37.29 15.30
N LEU A 22 41.21 36.92 15.47
CA LEU A 22 41.65 35.51 15.41
C LEU A 22 41.31 34.69 16.67
N ILE A 23 40.96 35.33 17.79
CA ILE A 23 40.66 34.65 19.06
C ILE A 23 39.16 34.32 19.19
N ALA A 24 38.31 34.86 18.31
CA ALA A 24 36.86 34.71 18.37
C ALA A 24 36.31 33.71 17.33
N THR A 25 37.00 32.59 17.07
CA THR A 25 36.35 31.48 16.37
C THR A 25 35.36 30.83 17.34
N PRO A 26 34.03 30.89 17.11
CA PRO A 26 33.14 30.02 17.84
C PRO A 26 33.57 28.59 17.51
N SER A 27 34.00 27.86 18.53
CA SER A 27 34.16 26.41 18.43
C SER A 27 32.79 25.85 18.09
N VAL A 28 32.54 25.63 16.80
CA VAL A 28 31.41 24.81 16.35
C VAL A 28 31.70 23.42 16.86
N ALA A 29 31.19 23.13 18.06
CA ALA A 29 31.12 21.78 18.55
C ALA A 29 30.40 20.97 17.47
N GLN A 30 31.14 20.07 16.84
CA GLN A 30 30.56 19.05 15.97
C GLN A 30 29.63 18.23 16.86
N VAL A 31 28.34 18.57 16.85
CA VAL A 31 27.31 17.70 17.39
C VAL A 31 27.39 16.45 16.54
N LYS A 32 28.03 15.42 17.10
CA LYS A 32 27.98 14.08 16.57
C LYS A 32 26.48 13.77 16.50
N ASN A 33 25.93 13.64 15.29
CA ASN A 33 24.58 13.11 15.12
C ASN A 33 24.62 11.73 15.76
N GLU A 34 24.18 11.65 17.02
CA GLU A 34 23.78 10.38 17.58
C GLU A 34 22.62 9.92 16.71
N ASP A 35 22.76 8.74 16.11
CA ASP A 35 21.68 8.07 15.40
C ASP A 35 20.49 7.99 16.37
N THR A 36 19.55 8.94 16.27
CA THR A 36 18.28 8.86 16.97
C THR A 36 17.72 7.48 16.67
N PRO A 37 17.45 6.63 17.68
CA PRO A 37 16.97 5.29 17.43
C PRO A 37 15.70 5.39 16.58
N THR A 38 15.80 5.05 15.29
CA THR A 38 14.64 5.07 14.41
C THR A 38 13.73 3.97 14.91
N ARG A 39 12.45 4.29 15.14
CA ARG A 39 11.47 3.29 15.54
C ARG A 39 11.49 2.11 14.54
N PRO A 40 11.23 0.87 15.00
CA PRO A 40 11.04 -0.24 14.09
C PRO A 40 9.97 0.06 13.05
N LYS A 41 10.17 -0.41 11.83
CA LYS A 41 9.13 -0.38 10.79
C LYS A 41 8.12 -1.49 11.04
N VAL A 42 6.84 -1.18 10.89
CA VAL A 42 5.73 -2.11 11.06
C VAL A 42 5.09 -2.38 9.70
N ALA A 43 5.15 -3.64 9.28
CA ALA A 43 4.45 -4.11 8.09
C ALA A 43 3.18 -4.87 8.50
N VAL A 44 2.05 -4.54 7.89
CA VAL A 44 0.78 -5.23 8.08
C VAL A 44 0.51 -6.10 6.85
N VAL A 45 0.28 -7.39 7.09
CA VAL A 45 0.04 -8.41 6.06
C VAL A 45 -1.37 -8.94 6.20
N LEU A 46 -2.23 -8.66 5.21
CA LEU A 46 -3.66 -8.98 5.25
C LEU A 46 -3.97 -10.15 4.31
N ALA A 47 -4.27 -11.31 4.88
CA ALA A 47 -4.58 -12.51 4.11
C ALA A 47 -5.89 -12.41 3.32
N GLY A 48 -6.05 -13.27 2.30
CA GLY A 48 -7.34 -13.49 1.63
C GLY A 48 -8.35 -14.19 2.54
N GLY A 49 -9.64 -14.13 2.17
CA GLY A 49 -10.70 -14.78 2.96
C GLY A 49 -12.14 -14.47 2.59
N GLY A 50 -12.40 -13.86 1.42
CA GLY A 50 -13.75 -13.44 1.01
C GLY A 50 -14.42 -12.56 2.05
N ALA A 51 -15.68 -12.84 2.39
CA ALA A 51 -16.45 -12.08 3.37
C ALA A 51 -15.78 -12.01 4.77
N LYS A 52 -15.00 -13.02 5.16
CA LYS A 52 -14.28 -13.02 6.45
C LYS A 52 -13.16 -11.97 6.51
N GLY A 53 -12.69 -11.49 5.35
CA GLY A 53 -11.67 -10.44 5.27
C GLY A 53 -12.13 -9.10 5.84
N ALA A 54 -13.44 -8.89 6.07
CA ALA A 54 -13.93 -7.74 6.82
C ALA A 54 -13.35 -7.66 8.25
N ALA A 55 -12.91 -8.79 8.82
CA ALA A 55 -12.24 -8.82 10.12
C ALA A 55 -10.94 -8.00 10.16
N HIS A 56 -10.27 -7.81 9.01
CA HIS A 56 -9.07 -6.97 8.90
C HIS A 56 -9.33 -5.52 9.30
N ILE A 57 -10.55 -5.02 9.10
CA ILE A 57 -10.94 -3.67 9.54
C ILE A 57 -10.80 -3.55 11.07
N GLY A 58 -11.25 -4.56 11.82
CA GLY A 58 -11.12 -4.56 13.28
C GLY A 58 -9.66 -4.54 13.74
N VAL A 59 -8.77 -5.21 13.00
CA VAL A 59 -7.32 -5.15 13.26
C VAL A 59 -6.78 -3.75 13.01
N LEU A 60 -7.14 -3.12 11.90
CA LEU A 60 -6.71 -1.75 11.57
C LEU A 60 -7.20 -0.75 12.61
N LYS A 61 -8.47 -0.84 13.05
CA LYS A 61 -9.01 -0.01 14.14
C LYS A 61 -8.20 -0.16 15.42
N ALA A 62 -7.85 -1.38 15.80
CA ALA A 62 -7.04 -1.62 17.00
C ALA A 62 -5.63 -1.02 16.87
N LEU A 63 -5.01 -1.10 15.69
CA LEU A 63 -3.71 -0.46 15.43
C LEU A 63 -3.79 1.07 15.54
N GLU A 64 -4.85 1.68 14.99
CA GLU A 64 -5.12 3.11 15.11
C GLU A 64 -5.34 3.54 16.58
N GLU A 65 -6.19 2.83 17.32
CA GLU A 65 -6.47 3.10 18.75
C GLU A 65 -5.20 3.00 19.60
N MET A 66 -4.35 2.04 19.30
CA MET A 66 -3.06 1.84 19.99
C MET A 66 -1.97 2.79 19.48
N HIS A 67 -2.24 3.64 18.50
CA HIS A 67 -1.28 4.55 17.87
C HIS A 67 -0.05 3.81 17.33
N ILE A 68 -0.22 2.59 16.79
CA ILE A 68 0.85 1.85 16.12
C ILE A 68 0.95 2.33 14.68
N PRO A 69 2.04 3.00 14.27
CA PRO A 69 2.18 3.50 12.91
C PRO A 69 2.48 2.35 11.94
N VAL A 70 1.65 2.19 10.90
CA VAL A 70 1.86 1.22 9.83
C VAL A 70 2.72 1.84 8.74
N ASP A 71 3.87 1.21 8.44
CA ASP A 71 4.82 1.70 7.44
C ASP A 71 4.66 1.04 6.07
N ILE A 72 4.10 -0.17 6.04
CA ILE A 72 3.99 -1.00 4.84
C ILE A 72 2.73 -1.83 4.95
N ILE A 73 1.99 -1.96 3.85
CA ILE A 73 0.85 -2.87 3.74
C ILE A 73 1.02 -3.81 2.57
N THR A 74 0.63 -5.06 2.77
CA THR A 74 0.40 -5.99 1.67
C THR A 74 -0.81 -6.85 1.93
N GLY A 75 -1.49 -7.28 0.87
CA GLY A 75 -2.61 -8.19 1.03
C GLY A 75 -2.93 -9.01 -0.20
N THR A 76 -3.85 -9.96 0.02
CA THR A 76 -4.39 -10.85 -1.01
C THR A 76 -5.92 -10.79 -0.99
N SER A 77 -6.58 -10.75 -2.15
CA SER A 77 -8.04 -10.76 -2.28
C SER A 77 -8.72 -9.69 -1.39
N MET A 78 -9.60 -10.07 -0.47
CA MET A 78 -10.24 -9.11 0.44
C MET A 78 -9.22 -8.35 1.32
N GLY A 79 -8.08 -8.97 1.67
CA GLY A 79 -7.00 -8.29 2.36
C GLY A 79 -6.27 -7.26 1.49
N ALA A 80 -6.13 -7.54 0.18
CA ALA A 80 -5.64 -6.56 -0.79
C ALA A 80 -6.60 -5.37 -0.91
N TYR A 81 -7.91 -5.63 -0.95
CA TYR A 81 -8.91 -4.57 -1.01
C TYR A 81 -8.90 -3.67 0.23
N VAL A 82 -9.03 -4.26 1.43
CA VAL A 82 -9.03 -3.51 2.69
C VAL A 82 -7.70 -2.78 2.89
N GLY A 83 -6.58 -3.47 2.65
CA GLY A 83 -5.24 -2.90 2.79
C GLY A 83 -4.94 -1.82 1.75
N GLY A 84 -5.44 -1.97 0.53
CA GLY A 84 -5.29 -1.00 -0.54
C GLY A 84 -6.03 0.30 -0.23
N LEU A 85 -7.29 0.22 0.24
CA LEU A 85 -8.03 1.40 0.70
C LEU A 85 -7.31 2.09 1.87
N TYR A 86 -6.87 1.33 2.87
CA TYR A 86 -6.14 1.89 4.00
C TYR A 86 -4.83 2.56 3.58
N ALA A 87 -4.11 1.96 2.62
CA ALA A 87 -2.89 2.53 2.07
C ALA A 87 -3.09 3.88 1.37
N THR A 88 -4.31 4.19 0.89
CA THR A 88 -4.63 5.53 0.35
C THR A 88 -4.72 6.62 1.42
N GLY A 89 -4.70 6.24 2.70
CA GLY A 89 -4.85 7.13 3.85
C GLY A 89 -6.27 7.18 4.43
N MET A 90 -7.17 6.32 3.97
CA MET A 90 -8.49 6.16 4.59
C MET A 90 -8.35 5.52 5.97
N SER A 91 -9.09 6.05 6.94
CA SER A 91 -9.23 5.46 8.27
C SER A 91 -9.99 4.13 8.23
N ALA A 92 -9.79 3.30 9.25
CA ALA A 92 -10.50 2.02 9.34
C ALA A 92 -12.03 2.20 9.44
N ASP A 93 -12.52 3.31 10.01
CA ASP A 93 -13.95 3.65 10.08
C ASP A 93 -14.55 4.04 8.71
N GLU A 94 -13.79 4.76 7.88
CA GLU A 94 -14.20 5.07 6.50
C GLU A 94 -14.31 3.79 5.67
N ILE A 95 -13.32 2.89 5.79
CA ILE A 95 -13.33 1.60 5.10
C ILE A 95 -14.51 0.74 5.56
N GLU A 96 -14.79 0.72 6.87
CA GLU A 96 -15.96 0.03 7.42
C GLU A 96 -17.26 0.53 6.80
N SER A 97 -17.41 1.85 6.70
CA SER A 97 -18.58 2.50 6.11
C SER A 97 -18.78 2.10 4.65
N PHE A 98 -17.70 1.97 3.87
CA PHE A 98 -17.77 1.46 2.50
C PHE A 98 -18.18 -0.01 2.44
N ILE A 99 -17.59 -0.87 3.28
CA ILE A 99 -17.93 -2.29 3.30
C ILE A 99 -19.42 -2.52 3.61
N TYR A 100 -20.03 -1.72 4.50
CA TYR A 100 -21.45 -1.88 4.83
C TYR A 100 -22.43 -1.18 3.87
N SER A 101 -21.97 -0.21 3.08
CA SER A 101 -22.84 0.50 2.11
C SER A 101 -22.92 -0.18 0.73
N VAL A 102 -21.96 -1.05 0.42
CA VAL A 102 -21.87 -1.77 -0.85
C VAL A 102 -22.78 -3.01 -0.86
N ASP A 103 -23.61 -3.16 -1.91
CA ASP A 103 -24.30 -4.44 -2.20
C ASP A 103 -23.31 -5.46 -2.78
N TRP A 104 -22.55 -6.13 -1.92
CA TRP A 104 -21.59 -7.16 -2.34
C TRP A 104 -22.24 -8.29 -3.14
N ASN A 105 -23.52 -8.58 -2.89
CA ASN A 105 -24.24 -9.61 -3.65
C ASN A 105 -24.35 -9.21 -5.13
N SER A 106 -24.44 -7.91 -5.45
CA SER A 106 -24.45 -7.44 -6.83
C SER A 106 -23.16 -7.79 -7.59
N GLY A 107 -22.01 -7.78 -6.91
CA GLY A 107 -20.72 -8.16 -7.50
C GLY A 107 -20.65 -9.63 -7.90
N TYR A 108 -21.36 -10.51 -7.18
CA TYR A 108 -21.37 -11.97 -7.43
C TYR A 108 -22.52 -12.44 -8.35
N ARG A 109 -23.43 -11.55 -8.76
CA ARG A 109 -24.57 -11.87 -9.65
C ARG A 109 -24.20 -12.13 -11.12
N ASP A 110 -22.92 -12.08 -11.49
CA ASP A 110 -22.44 -12.62 -12.79
C ASP A 110 -22.60 -14.16 -12.89
N ARG A 111 -23.06 -14.81 -11.82
CA ARG A 111 -23.26 -16.25 -11.72
C ARG A 111 -24.70 -16.65 -12.10
N VAL A 112 -24.81 -17.63 -13.00
CA VAL A 112 -26.08 -18.31 -13.31
C VAL A 112 -26.75 -18.81 -12.03
N ASP A 113 -28.06 -18.58 -11.88
CA ASP A 113 -28.86 -18.88 -10.69
C ASP A 113 -28.66 -20.33 -10.19
N ARG A 114 -28.58 -20.53 -8.86
CA ARG A 114 -28.34 -21.84 -8.22
C ARG A 114 -29.35 -22.89 -8.69
N SER A 115 -30.58 -22.51 -9.03
CA SER A 115 -31.60 -23.42 -9.57
C SER A 115 -31.21 -24.06 -10.90
N GLN A 116 -30.41 -23.37 -11.72
CA GLN A 116 -30.04 -23.78 -13.08
C GLN A 116 -28.69 -24.49 -13.15
N ARG A 117 -27.99 -24.65 -12.02
CA ARG A 117 -26.69 -25.33 -11.91
C ARG A 117 -26.84 -26.84 -11.74
N ARG A 118 -25.90 -27.61 -12.30
CA ARG A 118 -25.90 -29.08 -12.18
C ARG A 118 -25.68 -29.50 -10.72
N VAL A 119 -26.31 -30.60 -10.29
CA VAL A 119 -26.26 -31.09 -8.90
C VAL A 119 -24.83 -31.37 -8.43
N ARG A 120 -23.99 -31.95 -9.30
CA ARG A 120 -22.56 -32.22 -9.02
C ARG A 120 -21.77 -30.94 -8.72
N ASP A 121 -22.10 -29.84 -9.39
CA ASP A 121 -21.41 -28.58 -9.21
C ASP A 121 -21.78 -27.97 -7.83
N LYS A 122 -23.04 -28.15 -7.38
CA LYS A 122 -23.50 -27.75 -6.03
C LYS A 122 -22.75 -28.48 -4.90
N GLU A 123 -22.55 -29.79 -5.04
CA GLU A 123 -21.81 -30.60 -4.05
C GLU A 123 -20.30 -30.28 -4.00
N TYR A 124 -19.74 -29.69 -5.05
CA TYR A 124 -18.35 -29.24 -5.09
C TYR A 124 -18.19 -27.88 -4.41
N GLU A 125 -19.14 -26.95 -4.63
CA GLU A 125 -19.20 -25.65 -3.95
C GLU A 125 -19.44 -25.78 -2.44
N ASP A 126 -20.29 -26.73 -2.02
CA ASP A 126 -20.54 -26.99 -0.58
C ASP A 126 -19.28 -27.55 0.14
N ARG A 127 -18.36 -28.17 -0.61
CA ARG A 127 -17.10 -28.73 -0.06
C ARG A 127 -15.91 -27.78 -0.17
N TYR A 128 -15.88 -26.88 -1.15
CA TYR A 128 -14.78 -25.95 -1.39
C TYR A 128 -15.33 -24.54 -1.58
N GLN A 129 -14.96 -23.60 -0.70
CA GLN A 129 -15.38 -22.18 -0.81
C GLN A 129 -14.77 -21.45 -2.04
N ILE A 130 -13.88 -22.11 -2.79
CA ILE A 130 -13.26 -21.59 -4.01
C ILE A 130 -14.11 -22.06 -5.20
N THR A 131 -14.76 -21.10 -5.84
CA THR A 131 -15.72 -21.31 -6.92
C THR A 131 -15.09 -20.88 -8.23
N THR A 132 -14.42 -21.82 -8.90
CA THR A 132 -13.77 -21.57 -10.18
C THR A 132 -14.49 -22.35 -11.28
N ASP A 133 -15.10 -21.65 -12.24
CA ASP A 133 -15.78 -22.24 -13.41
C ASP A 133 -14.78 -22.81 -14.46
N LEU A 134 -13.50 -22.94 -14.10
CA LEU A 134 -12.46 -23.54 -14.93
C LEU A 134 -12.72 -25.04 -15.05
N GLY A 135 -13.45 -25.40 -16.10
CA GLY A 135 -13.60 -26.78 -16.56
C GLY A 135 -12.29 -27.31 -17.11
N LEU A 136 -11.36 -27.71 -16.23
CA LEU A 136 -10.15 -28.43 -16.63
C LEU A 136 -10.53 -29.87 -16.99
N ARG A 137 -10.89 -30.09 -18.26
CA ARG A 137 -11.04 -31.44 -18.83
C ARG A 137 -9.89 -31.65 -19.82
N PHE A 138 -8.95 -32.53 -19.47
CA PHE A 138 -7.80 -32.89 -20.30
C PHE A 138 -8.24 -33.16 -21.75
N GLY A 139 -7.88 -32.27 -22.67
CA GLY A 139 -8.04 -32.42 -24.12
C GLY A 139 -9.08 -31.53 -24.83
N GLU A 140 -9.92 -30.77 -24.12
CA GLU A 140 -10.84 -29.79 -24.74
C GLU A 140 -10.82 -28.46 -23.96
N VAL A 141 -10.24 -27.41 -24.54
CA VAL A 141 -10.40 -26.03 -24.04
C VAL A 141 -11.78 -25.55 -24.48
N ARG A 142 -12.81 -25.82 -23.68
CA ARG A 142 -14.10 -25.13 -23.82
C ARG A 142 -14.06 -23.89 -22.94
N ALA A 143 -14.06 -22.71 -23.56
CA ALA A 143 -14.28 -21.46 -22.85
C ALA A 143 -15.64 -21.56 -22.12
N PRO A 144 -15.69 -21.50 -20.79
CA PRO A 144 -16.96 -21.40 -20.09
C PRO A 144 -17.62 -20.08 -20.51
N THR A 145 -18.94 -20.06 -20.61
CA THR A 145 -19.73 -18.83 -20.82
C THR A 145 -19.59 -17.78 -19.69
N GLY A 146 -18.66 -17.98 -18.75
CA GLY A 146 -18.35 -17.12 -17.60
C GLY A 146 -17.22 -16.10 -17.82
N VAL A 147 -16.76 -15.87 -19.05
CA VAL A 147 -15.72 -14.86 -19.35
C VAL A 147 -16.20 -13.40 -19.12
N VAL A 148 -17.48 -13.20 -18.76
CA VAL A 148 -18.04 -11.89 -18.34
C VAL A 148 -17.94 -11.68 -16.81
N GLN A 149 -17.38 -12.64 -16.08
CA GLN A 149 -17.34 -12.65 -14.62
C GLN A 149 -16.30 -11.66 -14.07
N GLY A 150 -16.77 -10.57 -13.47
CA GLY A 150 -15.93 -9.59 -12.77
C GLY A 150 -16.25 -8.13 -13.06
N GLN A 151 -17.06 -7.83 -14.07
CA GLN A 151 -17.44 -6.45 -14.42
C GLN A 151 -18.28 -5.79 -13.31
N ASN A 152 -19.15 -6.57 -12.67
CA ASN A 152 -19.95 -6.08 -11.54
C ASN A 152 -19.11 -5.88 -10.28
N MET A 153 -18.16 -6.77 -10.01
CA MET A 153 -17.22 -6.60 -8.89
C MET A 153 -16.32 -5.38 -9.12
N LEU A 154 -15.77 -5.21 -10.33
CA LEU A 154 -14.95 -4.04 -10.67
C LEU A 154 -15.73 -2.74 -10.47
N ARG A 155 -17.03 -2.69 -10.81
CA ARG A 155 -17.88 -1.53 -10.55
C ARG A 155 -17.98 -1.25 -9.06
N VAL A 156 -18.27 -2.27 -8.26
CA VAL A 156 -18.34 -2.19 -6.80
C VAL A 156 -17.04 -1.65 -6.20
N LEU A 157 -15.89 -2.17 -6.62
CA LEU A 157 -14.60 -1.71 -6.11
C LEU A 157 -14.28 -0.27 -6.54
N ARG A 158 -14.65 0.12 -7.77
CA ARG A 158 -14.45 1.50 -8.26
C ARG A 158 -15.27 2.54 -7.48
N GLU A 159 -16.47 2.16 -7.03
CA GLU A 159 -17.34 3.06 -6.26
C GLU A 159 -16.71 3.46 -4.91
N THR A 160 -15.89 2.59 -4.32
CA THR A 160 -15.26 2.82 -3.01
C THR A 160 -13.84 3.35 -3.11
N THR A 161 -13.08 2.98 -4.14
CA THR A 161 -11.72 3.49 -4.34
C THR A 161 -11.70 4.92 -4.88
N GLY A 162 -12.85 5.42 -5.36
CA GLY A 162 -12.95 6.69 -6.06
C GLY A 162 -12.23 6.68 -7.40
N ASN A 163 -12.00 7.87 -7.96
CA ASN A 163 -11.39 8.06 -9.27
C ASN A 163 -9.87 8.29 -9.17
N LEU A 164 -9.16 7.39 -8.47
CA LEU A 164 -7.71 7.45 -8.37
C LEU A 164 -7.06 7.21 -9.74
N GLY A 165 -6.02 7.98 -10.03
CA GLY A 165 -5.24 7.85 -11.25
C GLY A 165 -4.41 6.57 -11.30
N ARG A 166 -3.72 6.37 -12.42
CA ARG A 166 -2.69 5.35 -12.56
C ARG A 166 -1.45 5.80 -11.78
N PHE A 167 -0.90 4.93 -10.95
CA PHE A 167 0.35 5.15 -10.22
C PHE A 167 1.52 4.48 -10.96
N GLU A 168 2.68 5.15 -10.98
CA GLU A 168 3.92 4.53 -11.44
C GLU A 168 4.52 3.61 -10.36
N SER A 169 4.30 3.93 -9.08
CA SER A 169 4.53 3.03 -7.95
C SER A 169 3.49 3.22 -6.85
N PHE A 170 3.05 2.12 -6.23
CA PHE A 170 2.23 2.14 -5.02
C PHE A 170 3.02 2.53 -3.76
N ASP A 171 4.33 2.77 -3.87
CA ASP A 171 5.11 3.42 -2.82
C ASP A 171 4.78 4.92 -2.68
N GLU A 172 4.06 5.49 -3.65
CA GLU A 172 3.60 6.89 -3.66
C GLU A 172 2.32 7.10 -2.85
N LEU A 173 1.66 6.02 -2.43
CA LEU A 173 0.48 6.07 -1.56
C LEU A 173 0.86 6.57 -0.16
N ALA A 174 -0.14 6.92 0.65
CA ALA A 174 0.07 7.37 2.02
C ALA A 174 0.85 6.33 2.84
N ILE A 175 0.62 5.04 2.57
CA ILE A 175 1.41 3.91 3.07
C ILE A 175 1.81 3.05 1.86
N PRO A 176 3.11 2.73 1.67
CA PRO A 176 3.56 1.80 0.64
C PRO A 176 2.78 0.48 0.62
N TYR A 177 2.27 0.10 -0.56
CA TYR A 177 1.34 -1.01 -0.72
C TYR A 177 1.77 -2.04 -1.77
N ARG A 178 1.49 -3.33 -1.54
CA ARG A 178 1.59 -4.40 -2.55
C ARG A 178 0.39 -5.34 -2.51
N SER A 179 -0.15 -5.65 -3.69
CA SER A 179 -1.17 -6.69 -3.87
C SER A 179 -0.51 -7.98 -4.34
N VAL A 180 -0.94 -9.13 -3.84
CA VAL A 180 -0.42 -10.44 -4.29
C VAL A 180 -1.49 -11.21 -5.04
N ALA A 181 -1.20 -11.59 -6.27
CA ALA A 181 -2.06 -12.35 -7.17
C ALA A 181 -1.35 -13.63 -7.65
N THR A 182 -2.03 -14.44 -8.46
CA THR A 182 -1.47 -15.65 -9.06
C THR A 182 -1.63 -15.59 -10.58
N ASP A 183 -0.54 -15.78 -11.32
CA ASP A 183 -0.61 -16.06 -12.75
C ASP A 183 -1.15 -17.48 -12.93
N ILE A 184 -2.35 -17.62 -13.51
CA ILE A 184 -2.99 -18.92 -13.65
C ILE A 184 -2.40 -19.79 -14.77
N LEU A 185 -1.67 -19.19 -15.71
CA LEU A 185 -1.03 -19.91 -16.81
C LEU A 185 0.31 -20.48 -16.35
N GLU A 186 1.12 -19.64 -15.71
CA GLU A 186 2.46 -20.03 -15.23
C GLU A 186 2.43 -20.64 -13.82
N LEU A 187 1.31 -20.49 -13.09
CA LEU A 187 1.12 -20.93 -11.69
C LEU A 187 2.08 -20.28 -10.69
N ASP A 188 2.53 -19.06 -11.00
CA ASP A 188 3.48 -18.28 -10.21
C ASP A 188 2.82 -17.13 -9.45
N GLU A 189 3.48 -16.67 -8.39
CA GLU A 189 3.04 -15.48 -7.68
C GLU A 189 3.29 -14.21 -8.50
N VAL A 190 2.35 -13.27 -8.44
CA VAL A 190 2.49 -11.95 -9.05
C VAL A 190 2.32 -10.89 -7.97
N VAL A 191 3.40 -10.18 -7.66
CA VAL A 191 3.38 -9.06 -6.71
C VAL A 191 3.16 -7.75 -7.49
N ILE A 192 1.99 -7.16 -7.31
CA ILE A 192 1.55 -5.95 -8.03
C ILE A 192 1.86 -4.73 -7.16
N GLY A 193 2.64 -3.79 -7.71
CA GLY A 193 3.10 -2.59 -7.02
C GLY A 193 2.96 -1.30 -7.83
N ASN A 194 2.23 -1.31 -8.94
CA ASN A 194 1.99 -0.14 -9.80
C ASN A 194 0.72 -0.33 -10.65
N GLY A 195 0.32 0.71 -11.38
CA GLY A 195 -0.85 0.69 -12.25
C GLY A 195 -2.08 1.32 -11.61
N TYR A 196 -3.27 0.83 -11.96
CA TYR A 196 -4.51 1.24 -11.29
C TYR A 196 -4.69 0.41 -10.03
N LEU A 197 -4.88 1.07 -8.89
CA LEU A 197 -5.04 0.40 -7.60
C LEU A 197 -6.19 -0.61 -7.63
N VAL A 198 -7.32 -0.22 -8.23
CA VAL A 198 -8.51 -1.08 -8.36
C VAL A 198 -8.25 -2.34 -9.18
N ASP A 199 -7.42 -2.27 -10.22
CA ASP A 199 -7.08 -3.43 -11.04
C ASP A 199 -6.17 -4.38 -10.26
N ALA A 200 -5.23 -3.83 -9.48
CA ALA A 200 -4.38 -4.63 -8.59
C ALA A 200 -5.21 -5.36 -7.52
N MET A 201 -6.17 -4.68 -6.88
CA MET A 201 -7.06 -5.28 -5.89
C MET A 201 -8.00 -6.32 -6.50
N MET A 202 -8.45 -6.12 -7.74
CA MET A 202 -9.29 -7.08 -8.45
C MET A 202 -8.50 -8.32 -8.92
N ALA A 203 -7.26 -8.16 -9.36
CA ALA A 203 -6.43 -9.29 -9.79
C ALA A 203 -6.04 -10.24 -8.65
N SER A 204 -6.05 -9.75 -7.41
CA SER A 204 -5.62 -10.41 -6.18
C SER A 204 -6.68 -11.30 -5.54
#